data_AF-S6GEN6-F1
#
_entry.id   AF-S6GEN6-F1
#
_cell.length_a   1.000
_cell.length_b   1.000
_cell.length_c   1.000
_cell.angle_alpha   90.00
_cell.angle_beta   90.00
_cell.angle_gamma   90.00
#
_symmetry.space_group_name_H-M   'P 1'
#
loop_
_entity.id
_entity.type
_entity.pdbx_description
1 polymer ?
#
loop_
_entity_poly.entity_id
_entity_poly.type
_entity_poly.pdbx_seq_one_letter_code
_entity_poly.pdbx_strand_id
1 'polypeptide(L)' 'MKILGMIIIAFGLVDLVGSYMDFDLWGNFIGVQLPDQLWQYSSYIEIAIGYLVIKLTPDNSEQVLES' A
#
# COMPACT_ATOMS: atom_id res chain seq x y z
N MET A 1 -14.19 -1.12 -2.67
CA MET A 1 -12.87 -1.50 -2.11
C MET A 1 -11.68 -1.03 -2.96
N LYS A 2 -11.87 -0.60 -4.22
CA LYS A 2 -10.80 -0.08 -5.09
C LYS A 2 -10.08 1.14 -4.52
N ILE A 3 -10.82 2.05 -3.89
CA ILE A 3 -10.26 3.24 -3.21
C ILE A 3 -9.30 2.84 -2.09
N LEU A 4 -9.65 1.83 -1.28
CA LEU A 4 -8.76 1.30 -0.25
C LEU A 4 -7.49 0.71 -0.85
N GLY A 5 -7.61 -0.04 -1.95
CA GLY A 5 -6.44 -0.54 -2.68
C GLY A 5 -5.53 0.58 -3.18
N MET A 6 -6.09 1.67 -3.72
CA MET A 6 -5.31 2.84 -4.14
C MET A 6 -4.62 3.54 -2.97
N ILE A 7 -5.28 3.64 -1.81
CA ILE A 7 -4.68 4.23 -0.60
C ILE A 7 -3.52 3.36 -0.10
N ILE A 8 -3.66 2.03 -0.12
CA ILE A 8 -2.58 1.11 0.28
C ILE A 8 -1.38 1.22 -0.67
N ILE A 9 -1.62 1.33 -1.99
CA ILE A 9 -0.53 1.55 -2.96
C ILE A 9 0.14 2.90 -2.71
N ALA A 10 -0.63 3.97 -2.49
CA ALA A 10 -0.08 5.28 -2.19
C ALA A 10 0.76 5.25 -0.91
N PHE A 11 0.31 4.55 0.13
CA PHE A 11 1.08 4.35 1.35
C PHE A 11 2.42 3.65 1.07
N GLY A 12 2.40 2.53 0.34
CA GLY A 12 3.63 1.81 -0.01
C GLY A 12 4.56 2.58 -0.94
N LEU A 13 4.04 3.49 -1.76
CA LEU A 13 4.88 4.43 -2.54
C LEU A 13 5.56 5.47 -1.65
N VAL A 14 4.88 5.98 -0.63
CA VAL A 14 5.48 6.90 0.35
C VAL A 14 6.52 6.15 1.19
N ASP A 15 6.27 4.89 1.55
CA ASP A 15 7.24 4.02 2.24
C ASP A 15 8.47 3.74 1.36
N LEU A 16 8.26 3.44 0.08
CA LEU A 16 9.34 3.23 -0.88
C LEU A 16 10.21 4.49 -1.00
N VAL A 17 9.60 5.64 -1.30
CA VAL A 17 10.31 6.92 -1.47
C VAL A 17 10.96 7.36 -0.16
N GLY A 18 10.29 7.13 0.97
CA GLY A 18 10.83 7.37 2.31
C GLY A 18 12.10 6.56 2.55
N SER A 19 12.09 5.27 2.22
CA SER A 19 13.25 4.39 2.40
C SER A 19 14.49 4.84 1.60
N TYR A 20 14.30 5.43 0.40
CA TYR A 20 15.40 6.01 -0.39
C TYR A 20 16.02 7.27 0.22
N MET A 21 15.31 7.91 1.15
CA MET A 21 15.76 9.11 1.87
C MET A 21 16.09 8.81 3.34
N ASP A 22 16.29 7.53 3.70
CA ASP A 22 16.48 7.06 5.07
C ASP A 22 15.35 7.47 6.04
N PHE A 23 14.16 7.70 5.51
CA PHE A 23 12.98 8.10 6.28
C PHE A 23 12.18 6.86 6.70
N ASP A 24 12.20 6.58 8.00
CA ASP A 24 11.50 5.43 8.58
C ASP A 24 10.06 5.77 9.00
N LEU A 25 9.09 5.35 8.20
CA LEU A 25 7.66 5.48 8.50
C LEU A 25 7.19 4.53 9.60
N TRP A 26 7.69 3.30 9.59
CA TRP A 26 7.27 2.27 10.54
C TRP A 26 7.73 2.59 11.95
N GLY A 27 9.01 2.93 12.14
CA GLY A 27 9.55 3.29 13.44
C GLY A 27 9.17 4.70 13.90
N ASN A 28 9.27 5.71 13.03
CA ASN A 28 9.04 7.11 13.47
C ASN A 28 7.57 7.53 13.48
N PHE A 29 6.75 7.04 12.54
CA PHE A 29 5.34 7.43 12.45
C PHE A 29 4.40 6.43 13.10
N ILE A 30 4.66 5.13 12.94
CA ILE A 30 3.79 4.05 13.44
C ILE A 30 4.27 3.54 14.81
N GLY A 31 5.54 3.77 15.17
CA GLY A 31 6.14 3.32 16.42
C GLY A 31 6.51 1.83 16.44
N VAL A 32 6.56 1.18 15.27
CA VAL A 32 6.90 -0.23 15.11
C VAL A 32 8.28 -0.33 14.47
N GLN A 33 9.25 -0.82 15.23
CA GLN A 33 10.60 -1.05 14.71
C GLN A 33 10.65 -2.35 13.92
N LEU A 34 10.75 -2.22 12.60
CA LEU A 34 11.00 -3.34 11.71
C LEU A 34 12.50 -3.65 11.66
N PRO A 35 12.89 -4.93 11.64
CA PRO A 35 14.24 -5.32 11.25
C PRO A 35 14.61 -4.76 9.87
N ASP A 36 15.86 -4.36 9.65
CA ASP A 36 16.32 -3.70 8.42
C ASP A 36 15.89 -4.41 7.13
N GLN A 37 15.91 -5.75 7.15
CA GLN A 37 15.47 -6.57 6.02
C GLN A 37 13.98 -6.38 5.73
N LEU A 38 13.13 -6.39 6.77
CA LEU A 38 11.69 -6.22 6.62
C LEU A 38 11.31 -4.77 6.30
N TRP A 39 12.05 -3.79 6.83
CA TRP A 39 11.87 -2.39 6.49
C TRP A 39 12.22 -2.09 5.03
N GLN A 40 13.28 -2.70 4.49
CA GLN A 40 13.61 -2.54 3.08
C GLN A 40 12.57 -3.17 2.14
N TYR A 41 11.86 -4.21 2.61
CA TYR A 41 10.84 -4.91 1.83
C TYR A 41 9.39 -4.47 2.12
N SER A 42 9.13 -3.67 3.16
CA SER A 42 7.77 -3.30 3.60
C SER A 42 7.00 -2.59 2.49
N SER A 43 7.65 -1.61 1.85
CA SER A 43 7.12 -0.87 0.70
C SER A 43 6.66 -1.78 -0.45
N TYR A 44 7.44 -2.81 -0.80
CA TYR A 44 7.07 -3.77 -1.84
C TYR A 44 5.87 -4.64 -1.43
N ILE A 45 5.80 -5.02 -0.16
CA ILE A 45 4.68 -5.81 0.39
C ILE A 45 3.40 -4.99 0.36
N GLU A 46 3.46 -3.73 0.76
CA GLU A 46 2.32 -2.81 0.78
C GLU A 46 1.80 -2.54 -0.65
N ILE A 47 2.69 -2.24 -1.59
CA ILE A 47 2.31 -2.06 -3.01
C ILE A 47 1.68 -3.34 -3.56
N ALA A 48 2.26 -4.52 -3.26
CA ALA A 48 1.73 -5.80 -3.72
C ALA A 48 0.34 -6.11 -3.14
N ILE A 49 0.13 -5.87 -1.85
CA ILE A 49 -1.18 -6.03 -1.20
C ILE A 49 -2.18 -5.03 -1.80
N GLY A 50 -1.80 -3.77 -1.95
CA GLY A 50 -2.66 -2.74 -2.54
C GLY A 50 -3.08 -3.09 -3.97
N TYR A 51 -2.14 -3.56 -4.80
CA TYR A 51 -2.43 -4.04 -6.16
C TYR A 51 -3.37 -5.24 -6.15
N LEU A 52 -3.14 -6.22 -5.26
CA LEU A 52 -4.00 -7.39 -5.13
C LEU A 52 -5.42 -7.02 -4.68
N VAL A 53 -5.56 -6.06 -3.76
CA VAL A 53 -6.86 -5.52 -3.33
C VAL A 53 -7.60 -4.87 -4.49
N ILE A 54 -6.92 -4.07 -5.33
CA ILE A 54 -7.53 -3.49 -6.53
C ILE A 54 -7.97 -4.58 -7.50
N LYS A 55 -7.10 -5.56 -7.76
CA LYS A 55 -7.35 -6.64 -8.72
C LYS A 55 -8.49 -7.58 -8.31
N LEU A 56 -8.61 -7.87 -7.01
CA LEU A 56 -9.67 -8.71 -6.47
C LEU A 56 -10.97 -7.96 -6.23
N THR A 57 -10.97 -6.62 -6.27
CA THR A 57 -12.20 -5.84 -6.13
C THR A 57 -12.95 -5.79 -7.46
N PRO A 58 -14.17 -6.36 -7.56
CA PRO A 58 -15.01 -6.25 -8.76
C PRO A 58 -15.31 -4.78 -9.09
N ASP A 59 -15.40 -4.43 -10.37
CA ASP A 59 -15.88 -3.11 -10.77
C ASP A 59 -17.39 -3.06 -10.61
N ASN A 60 -17.88 -2.36 -9.58
CA ASN A 60 -19.32 -2.12 -9.43
C ASN A 60 -19.88 -1.19 -10.53
N SER A 61 -19.07 -0.77 -11.50
CA SER A 61 -19.52 -0.04 -12.69
C SER A 61 -20.46 -0.86 -13.60
N GLU A 62 -20.55 -2.18 -13.43
CA GLU A 62 -21.53 -3.00 -14.15
C GLU A 62 -22.96 -2.89 -13.58
N GLN A 63 -23.15 -2.51 -12.31
CA GLN A 63 -24.51 -2.45 -11.72
C GLN A 63 -25.28 -1.16 -12.03
N VAL A 64 -24.62 -0.11 -12.56
CA VAL A 64 -25.28 1.17 -12.90
C VAL A 64 -25.77 1.19 -14.35
N LEU A 65 -25.40 0.20 -15.17
CA LEU A 65 -25.80 0.12 -16.57
C LEU A 65 -27.01 -0.79 -16.81
N GLU A 66 -27.44 -1.56 -15.80
CA GLU A 66 -28.61 -2.45 -15.87
C GLU A 66 -29.80 -2.02 -15.00
N SER A 67 -29.75 -0.82 -14.40
CA SER A 67 -30.84 -0.25 -13.56
C SER A 67 -31.63 0.85 -14.28
#